data_AF-A0A953RRG4-F1
#
_entry.id   AF-A0A953RRG4-F1
#
_cell.length_a   1.000
_cell.length_b   1.000
_cell.length_c   1.000
_cell.angle_alpha   90.00
_cell.angle_beta   90.00
_cell.angle_gamma   90.00
#
_symmetry.space_group_name_H-M   'P 1'
#
loop_
_entity.id
_entity.type
_entity.pdbx_description
1 polymer ?
#
loop_
_entity_poly.entity_id
_entity_poly.type
_entity_poly.pdbx_seq_one_letter_code
_entity_poly.pdbx_strand_id
1 'polypeptide(L)'
;MARASGPAIDNVFPANFVHSRSGVHYRIDASGNRVWLNFERPADPTVRGKRELLYYIGSGRRGLSYFFAQNGFLFESPINWYSRAQRWDMAPAYQNATEIPLNLPAVASCLCCHVSGMRTPIKGTDNLYPVPPFLHAGVSCERCHGAGAAHIAGAAGAIVNPARLSPDRRDAICMQCHLEGKVAIERPGRHAYDFQAGESLSDYIRYYVLAGNQESGLGGVSQVEALTQSLCKRKSGEAMTCTSCHDPHYEPPAEERVAYYREKCLACHGTHFAAKHHAVQPDCTHCHMPAIASTDVAHTQVTDHRIPRRPGASPELLADVRIVPATPRLVPFPDSAAAEQDLRDLALAWQALANDGVEAAEPHAEGLLRTAVAEFPLDPDLLSALAYVEQRHGLTAQASELYRRALAVDPDLIDAATDLGVIEMESGHLREAVEIWQGAFQRAPGRSSLGMNLVVAFCDARQFDEARTTALRVLEFNPDMTAAKQALRSLNRNPPGCNL
;
A
#
# COMPACT_ATOMS: atom_id res chain seq x y z
N MET A 1 -0.26 18.61 -5.44
CA MET A 1 -0.22 17.56 -4.38
C MET A 1 -0.25 18.12 -2.96
N ALA A 2 -0.05 19.43 -2.75
CA ALA A 2 -0.03 20.05 -1.41
C ALA A 2 -1.32 19.89 -0.56
N ARG A 3 -2.47 19.53 -1.15
CA ARG A 3 -3.76 19.29 -0.44
C ARG A 3 -4.25 17.84 -0.56
N ALA A 4 -3.35 16.89 -0.81
CA ALA A 4 -3.68 15.48 -1.02
C ALA A 4 -4.03 14.71 0.26
N SER A 5 -4.03 15.37 1.41
CA SER A 5 -4.55 14.85 2.68
C SER A 5 -4.84 16.00 3.62
N GLY A 6 -5.50 15.72 4.74
CA GLY A 6 -5.82 16.70 5.77
C GLY A 6 -6.88 16.18 6.75
N PRO A 7 -7.31 17.03 7.72
CA PRO A 7 -8.49 16.78 8.52
C PRO A 7 -9.70 16.46 7.65
N ALA A 8 -10.49 15.45 8.01
CA ALA A 8 -11.64 15.01 7.20
C ALA A 8 -12.63 16.15 6.90
N ILE A 9 -12.81 17.07 7.85
CA ILE A 9 -13.73 18.21 7.74
C ILE A 9 -13.35 19.19 6.63
N ASP A 10 -12.08 19.26 6.24
CA ASP A 10 -11.60 20.19 5.23
C ASP A 10 -12.00 19.76 3.80
N ASN A 11 -12.42 18.50 3.61
CA ASN A 11 -12.75 17.97 2.30
C ASN A 11 -13.83 16.88 2.37
N VAL A 12 -15.04 17.26 2.77
CA VAL A 12 -16.17 16.34 2.94
C VAL A 12 -16.97 16.17 1.67
N PHE A 13 -17.15 14.91 1.28
CA PHE A 13 -18.13 14.47 0.29
C PHE A 13 -19.22 13.72 1.04
N PRO A 14 -20.48 14.16 0.99
CA PRO A 14 -21.57 13.39 1.56
C PRO A 14 -21.74 12.06 0.83
N ALA A 15 -22.00 10.98 1.56
CA ALA A 15 -22.26 9.66 1.00
C ALA A 15 -23.66 9.16 1.33
N ASN A 16 -24.26 8.48 0.36
CA ASN A 16 -25.45 7.67 0.52
C ASN A 16 -25.30 6.45 -0.41
N PHE A 17 -24.71 5.38 0.10
CA PHE A 17 -24.24 4.25 -0.69
C PHE A 17 -24.70 2.92 -0.09
N VAL A 18 -25.34 2.08 -0.89
CA VAL A 18 -25.75 0.74 -0.48
C VAL A 18 -24.88 -0.28 -1.22
N HIS A 19 -24.11 -1.06 -0.47
CA HIS A 19 -23.31 -2.12 -1.05
C HIS A 19 -24.20 -3.34 -1.32
N SER A 20 -24.44 -3.64 -2.60
CA SER A 20 -25.39 -4.68 -3.03
C SER A 20 -25.08 -6.07 -2.47
N ARG A 21 -23.80 -6.43 -2.34
CA ARG A 21 -23.36 -7.77 -1.91
C ARG A 21 -23.59 -8.01 -0.42
N SER A 22 -23.31 -6.99 0.41
CA SER A 22 -23.45 -7.07 1.87
C SER A 22 -24.82 -6.58 2.38
N GLY A 23 -25.58 -5.85 1.56
CA GLY A 23 -26.82 -5.17 1.94
C GLY A 23 -26.63 -4.01 2.91
N VAL A 24 -25.39 -3.57 3.14
CA VAL A 24 -25.05 -2.52 4.11
C VAL A 24 -25.23 -1.16 3.46
N HIS A 25 -25.94 -0.29 4.17
CA HIS A 25 -26.11 1.11 3.84
C HIS A 25 -25.06 1.94 4.59
N TYR A 26 -24.18 2.60 3.84
CA TYR A 26 -23.20 3.55 4.34
C TYR A 26 -23.65 4.98 4.05
N ARG A 27 -23.48 5.85 5.04
CA ARG A 27 -23.69 7.30 4.90
C ARG A 27 -22.50 8.05 5.47
N ILE A 28 -22.11 9.13 4.81
CA ILE A 28 -21.10 10.06 5.30
C ILE A 28 -21.72 11.44 5.36
N ASP A 29 -21.67 12.07 6.53
CA ASP A 29 -22.22 13.38 6.77
C ASP A 29 -21.34 14.19 7.73
N ALA A 30 -21.40 15.51 7.60
CA ALA A 30 -20.75 16.44 8.51
C ALA A 30 -21.77 16.97 9.52
N SER A 31 -21.38 16.99 10.79
CA SER A 31 -22.17 17.58 11.87
C SER A 31 -21.26 18.44 12.75
N GLY A 32 -21.44 19.76 12.66
CA GLY A 32 -20.51 20.72 13.25
C GLY A 32 -19.13 20.61 12.61
N ASN A 33 -18.08 20.45 13.43
CA ASN A 33 -16.69 20.30 12.97
C ASN A 33 -16.23 18.84 12.88
N ARG A 34 -17.18 17.89 12.78
CA ARG A 34 -16.90 16.46 12.75
C ARG A 34 -17.56 15.82 11.54
N VAL A 35 -16.93 14.76 11.04
CA VAL A 35 -17.41 13.96 9.91
C VAL A 35 -17.69 12.55 10.40
N TRP A 36 -18.81 11.98 10.02
CA TRP A 36 -19.27 10.69 10.52
C TRP A 36 -19.50 9.72 9.37
N LEU A 37 -18.91 8.53 9.47
CA LEU A 37 -19.33 7.36 8.72
C LEU A 37 -20.40 6.63 9.53
N ASN A 38 -21.62 6.62 9.05
CA ASN A 38 -22.73 5.84 9.58
C ASN A 38 -22.91 4.58 8.72
N PHE A 39 -23.18 3.45 9.35
CA PHE A 39 -23.45 2.20 8.64
C PHE A 39 -24.60 1.45 9.31
N GLU A 40 -25.45 0.81 8.50
CA GLU A 40 -26.53 -0.05 8.97
C GLU A 40 -26.90 -1.11 7.92
N ARG A 41 -27.33 -2.30 8.35
CA ARG A 41 -27.97 -3.29 7.47
C ARG A 41 -29.45 -3.36 7.82
N PRO A 42 -30.37 -2.85 6.98
CA PRO A 42 -31.81 -2.86 7.30
C PRO A 42 -32.38 -4.26 7.60
N ALA A 43 -31.84 -5.30 6.95
CA ALA A 43 -32.24 -6.68 7.18
C ALA A 43 -31.71 -7.30 8.50
N ASP A 44 -30.72 -6.67 9.16
CA ASP A 44 -30.17 -7.12 10.43
C ASP A 44 -29.91 -5.91 11.36
N PRO A 45 -30.85 -5.60 12.27
CA PRO A 45 -30.74 -4.47 13.20
C PRO A 45 -29.54 -4.52 14.15
N THR A 46 -28.89 -5.69 14.29
CA THR A 46 -27.66 -5.83 15.09
C THR A 46 -26.45 -5.21 14.40
N VAL A 47 -26.55 -4.96 13.10
CA VAL A 47 -25.50 -4.41 12.25
C VAL A 47 -25.79 -2.93 12.03
N ARG A 48 -25.36 -2.11 12.99
CA ARG A 48 -25.43 -0.65 12.89
C ARG A 48 -24.36 0.02 13.74
N GLY A 49 -23.92 1.19 13.32
CA GLY A 49 -22.98 1.97 14.10
C GLY A 49 -22.52 3.22 13.39
N LYS A 50 -21.58 3.91 14.03
CA LYS A 50 -20.90 5.07 13.47
C LYS A 50 -19.42 5.09 13.82
N ARG A 51 -18.62 5.72 12.96
CA ARG A 51 -17.20 6.03 13.17
C ARG A 51 -16.97 7.50 12.84
N GLU A 52 -16.20 8.18 13.68
CA GLU A 52 -15.76 9.54 13.37
C GLU A 52 -14.62 9.46 12.36
N LEU A 53 -14.79 10.09 11.21
CA LEU A 53 -13.75 10.23 10.20
C LEU A 53 -12.87 11.41 10.59
N LEU A 54 -11.58 11.14 10.79
CA LEU A 54 -10.59 12.07 11.32
C LEU A 54 -9.77 12.73 10.22
N TYR A 55 -9.40 11.96 9.20
CA TYR A 55 -8.52 12.40 8.13
C TYR A 55 -9.05 11.97 6.77
N TYR A 56 -8.61 12.63 5.71
CA TYR A 56 -8.74 12.15 4.34
C TYR A 56 -7.36 12.03 3.69
N ILE A 57 -7.23 11.12 2.73
CA ILE A 57 -6.15 11.13 1.73
C ILE A 57 -6.76 11.11 0.33
N GLY A 58 -5.96 11.53 -0.64
CA GLY A 58 -6.36 11.71 -2.02
C GLY A 58 -6.64 13.18 -2.33
N SER A 59 -6.41 13.56 -3.59
CA SER A 59 -6.58 14.94 -4.05
C SER A 59 -8.03 15.30 -4.34
N GLY A 60 -8.97 14.36 -4.21
CA GLY A 60 -10.37 14.55 -4.63
C GLY A 60 -10.57 14.67 -6.15
N ARG A 61 -9.51 14.68 -6.95
CA ARG A 61 -9.57 14.68 -8.43
C ARG A 61 -9.55 13.30 -9.05
N ARG A 62 -8.91 12.33 -8.39
CA ARG A 62 -8.88 10.92 -8.82
C ARG A 62 -9.78 10.08 -7.92
N GLY A 63 -9.52 10.15 -6.62
CA GLY A 63 -10.37 9.60 -5.59
C GLY A 63 -10.04 10.22 -4.24
N LEU A 64 -10.81 9.85 -3.24
CA LEU A 64 -10.68 10.31 -1.87
C LEU A 64 -11.10 9.20 -0.90
N SER A 65 -10.21 8.86 0.02
CA SER A 65 -10.42 7.91 1.10
C SER A 65 -10.40 8.64 2.43
N TYR A 66 -11.16 8.16 3.40
CA TYR A 66 -11.18 8.69 4.76
C TYR A 66 -10.60 7.69 5.75
N PHE A 67 -10.15 8.19 6.89
CA PHE A 67 -9.64 7.38 7.98
C PHE A 67 -10.35 7.67 9.29
N PHE A 68 -10.51 6.63 10.10
CA PHE A 68 -10.99 6.72 11.48
C PHE A 68 -10.02 6.00 12.41
N ALA A 69 -10.07 6.34 13.70
CA ALA A 69 -9.31 5.63 14.73
C ALA A 69 -10.22 4.76 15.58
N GLN A 70 -9.74 3.57 15.93
CA GLN A 70 -10.36 2.66 16.90
C GLN A 70 -9.29 2.22 17.89
N ASN A 71 -9.43 2.60 19.16
CA ASN A 71 -8.44 2.31 20.21
C ASN A 71 -7.01 2.76 19.86
N GLY A 72 -6.87 3.88 19.15
CA GLY A 72 -5.59 4.44 18.68
C GLY A 72 -5.12 3.92 17.33
N PHE A 73 -5.58 2.76 16.88
CA PHE A 73 -5.24 2.18 15.58
C PHE A 73 -6.01 2.90 14.46
N LEU A 74 -5.32 3.23 13.37
CA LEU A 74 -5.87 4.00 12.26
C LEU A 74 -6.35 3.08 11.12
N PHE A 75 -7.58 3.23 10.67
CA PHE A 75 -8.18 2.40 9.64
C PHE A 75 -8.77 3.23 8.51
N GLU A 76 -8.71 2.71 7.28
CA GLU A 76 -9.38 3.28 6.13
C GLU A 76 -10.88 2.98 6.17
N SER A 77 -11.69 3.93 5.73
CA SER A 77 -13.12 3.77 5.48
C SER A 77 -13.35 2.62 4.48
N PRO A 78 -14.39 1.79 4.67
CA PRO A 78 -14.73 0.73 3.72
C PRO A 78 -15.25 1.25 2.38
N ILE A 79 -15.62 2.53 2.31
CA ILE A 79 -16.11 3.20 1.10
C ILE A 79 -15.28 4.43 0.78
N ASN A 80 -15.06 4.64 -0.52
CA ASN A 80 -14.24 5.72 -1.07
C ASN A 80 -14.99 6.47 -2.17
N TRP A 81 -14.65 7.74 -2.34
CA TRP A 81 -15.17 8.56 -3.44
C TRP A 81 -14.27 8.42 -4.66
N TYR A 82 -14.85 8.04 -5.80
CA TYR A 82 -14.13 7.89 -7.07
C TYR A 82 -14.52 9.01 -8.01
N SER A 83 -13.70 10.06 -8.07
CA SER A 83 -14.01 11.32 -8.73
C SER A 83 -14.26 11.20 -10.22
N ARG A 84 -13.61 10.27 -10.92
CA ARG A 84 -13.88 10.11 -12.36
C ARG A 84 -15.24 9.46 -12.62
N ALA A 85 -15.58 8.46 -11.82
CA ALA A 85 -16.88 7.79 -11.90
C ALA A 85 -18.00 8.59 -11.24
N GLN A 86 -17.66 9.66 -10.51
CA GLN A 86 -18.58 10.50 -9.74
C GLN A 86 -19.49 9.65 -8.84
N ARG A 87 -18.91 8.63 -8.21
CA ARG A 87 -19.65 7.68 -7.38
C ARG A 87 -18.87 7.27 -6.15
N TRP A 88 -19.62 6.86 -5.15
CA TRP A 88 -19.12 6.06 -4.03
C TRP A 88 -19.04 4.60 -4.44
N ASP A 89 -17.98 3.95 -4.02
CA ASP A 89 -17.83 2.50 -4.15
C ASP A 89 -17.03 1.96 -2.96
N MET A 90 -17.00 0.63 -2.83
CA MET A 90 -16.17 -0.03 -1.81
C MET A 90 -14.69 0.25 -2.08
N ALA A 91 -13.89 0.29 -1.01
CA ALA A 91 -12.43 0.19 -1.13
C ALA A 91 -12.07 -1.10 -1.90
N PRO A 92 -10.99 -1.12 -2.71
CA PRO A 92 -10.64 -2.27 -3.54
C PRO A 92 -10.56 -3.60 -2.76
N ALA A 93 -9.98 -3.56 -1.55
CA ALA A 93 -9.88 -4.70 -0.64
C ALA A 93 -11.24 -5.32 -0.26
N TYR A 94 -12.34 -4.57 -0.39
CA TYR A 94 -13.66 -4.93 0.12
C TYR A 94 -14.75 -5.01 -0.95
N GLN A 95 -14.39 -4.96 -2.24
CA GLN A 95 -15.35 -5.09 -3.34
C GLN A 95 -16.21 -6.37 -3.22
N ASN A 96 -15.61 -7.45 -2.74
CA ASN A 96 -16.27 -8.74 -2.58
C ASN A 96 -16.75 -9.00 -1.14
N ALA A 97 -16.69 -8.03 -0.23
CA ALA A 97 -17.09 -8.25 1.15
C ALA A 97 -18.60 -8.54 1.28
N THR A 98 -18.96 -9.56 2.03
CA THR A 98 -20.37 -9.86 2.40
C THR A 98 -20.74 -9.33 3.78
N GLU A 99 -19.74 -8.96 4.58
CA GLU A 99 -19.86 -8.38 5.93
C GLU A 99 -19.46 -6.89 5.91
N ILE A 100 -19.45 -6.22 7.07
CA ILE A 100 -18.89 -4.86 7.25
C ILE A 100 -17.42 -4.93 7.72
N PRO A 101 -16.45 -4.77 6.82
CA PRO A 101 -15.05 -4.78 7.20
C PRO A 101 -14.60 -3.37 7.62
N LEU A 102 -14.56 -3.10 8.93
CA LEU A 102 -14.04 -1.84 9.50
C LEU A 102 -12.61 -1.96 10.01
N ASN A 103 -11.82 -2.82 9.36
CA ASN A 103 -10.51 -3.24 9.84
C ASN A 103 -9.40 -3.11 8.79
N LEU A 104 -9.56 -2.25 7.77
CA LEU A 104 -8.52 -2.03 6.75
C LEU A 104 -7.42 -1.16 7.36
N PRO A 105 -6.23 -1.70 7.70
CA PRO A 105 -5.23 -0.93 8.40
C PRO A 105 -4.67 0.18 7.51
N ALA A 106 -4.57 1.38 8.05
CA ALA A 106 -3.84 2.47 7.42
C ALA A 106 -2.34 2.28 7.68
N VAL A 107 -1.70 1.47 6.84
CA VAL A 107 -0.27 1.13 6.97
C VAL A 107 0.62 2.28 6.49
N ALA A 108 1.84 2.33 7.01
CA ALA A 108 2.81 3.40 6.75
C ALA A 108 3.15 3.54 5.25
N SER A 109 3.18 2.42 4.52
CA SER A 109 3.42 2.39 3.06
C SER A 109 2.34 3.12 2.26
N CYS A 110 1.10 3.14 2.73
CA CYS A 110 0.03 3.93 2.10
C CYS A 110 0.14 5.41 2.46
N LEU A 111 0.55 5.73 3.69
CA LEU A 111 0.53 7.09 4.20
C LEU A 111 1.77 7.91 3.77
N CYS A 112 2.90 7.25 3.54
CA CYS A 112 4.18 7.91 3.23
C CYS A 112 4.09 8.80 1.97
N CYS A 113 3.30 8.38 0.98
CA CYS A 113 3.08 9.13 -0.27
C CYS A 113 2.10 10.31 -0.13
N HIS A 114 1.23 10.28 0.89
CA HIS A 114 0.05 11.15 0.98
C HIS A 114 0.18 12.26 2.03
N VAL A 115 1.10 12.13 2.99
CA VAL A 115 1.29 13.08 4.10
C VAL A 115 2.74 13.58 4.17
N SER A 116 3.02 14.59 5.00
CA SER A 116 4.38 15.04 5.31
C SER A 116 4.63 15.00 6.80
N GLY A 117 5.83 14.59 7.21
CA GLY A 117 6.12 14.43 8.63
C GLY A 117 5.17 13.45 9.31
N MET A 118 4.92 12.30 8.67
CA MET A 118 4.27 11.17 9.34
C MET A 118 5.08 10.82 10.57
N ARG A 119 4.43 10.66 11.72
CA ARG A 119 5.11 10.17 12.90
C ARG A 119 5.35 8.67 12.74
N THR A 120 6.54 8.22 13.13
CA THR A 120 6.91 6.81 13.09
C THR A 120 5.83 5.96 13.79
N PRO A 121 5.34 4.89 13.13
CA PRO A 121 4.41 3.95 13.75
C PRO A 121 4.98 3.40 15.07
N ILE A 122 4.10 3.04 15.99
CA ILE A 122 4.53 2.33 17.20
C ILE A 122 5.11 0.99 16.79
N LYS A 123 6.34 0.72 17.25
CA LYS A 123 7.10 -0.48 16.88
C LYS A 123 6.26 -1.76 17.04
N GLY A 124 6.31 -2.60 16.02
CA GLY A 124 5.64 -3.90 15.96
C GLY A 124 4.13 -3.86 15.72
N THR A 125 3.55 -2.69 15.44
CA THR A 125 2.15 -2.55 15.07
C THR A 125 1.99 -2.25 13.58
N ASP A 126 0.89 -2.69 12.97
CA ASP A 126 0.62 -2.41 11.55
C ASP A 126 0.24 -0.93 11.30
N ASN A 127 -0.49 -0.33 12.25
CA ASN A 127 -1.23 0.92 12.02
C ASN A 127 -1.52 1.72 13.30
N LEU A 128 -0.71 1.58 14.35
CA LEU A 128 -0.78 2.44 15.54
C LEU A 128 0.25 3.56 15.42
N TYR A 129 -0.18 4.79 15.68
CA TYR A 129 0.65 5.98 15.54
C TYR A 129 0.57 6.85 16.80
N PRO A 130 1.63 7.62 17.13
CA PRO A 130 1.50 8.71 18.08
C PRO A 130 0.41 9.69 17.64
N VAL A 131 -0.31 10.31 18.58
CA VAL A 131 -1.41 11.24 18.25
C VAL A 131 -0.92 12.71 18.32
N PRO A 132 -1.17 13.54 17.28
CA PRO A 132 -1.72 13.19 15.97
C PRO A 132 -0.72 12.39 15.11
N PRO A 133 -1.19 11.51 14.19
CA PRO A 133 -0.35 10.62 13.37
C PRO A 133 0.51 11.37 12.35
N PHE A 134 0.11 12.58 11.97
CA PHE A 134 0.79 13.40 10.97
C PHE A 134 1.09 14.78 11.55
N LEU A 135 2.29 15.30 11.32
CA LEU A 135 2.64 16.68 11.66
C LEU A 135 2.09 17.66 10.63
N HIS A 136 2.13 17.28 9.34
CA HIS A 136 1.72 18.13 8.23
C HIS A 136 0.86 17.35 7.23
N ALA A 137 -0.27 17.94 6.88
CA ALA A 137 -1.13 17.43 5.83
C ALA A 137 -0.51 17.67 4.44
N GLY A 138 -0.82 16.78 3.50
CA GLY A 138 -0.36 16.80 2.12
C GLY A 138 1.15 16.60 1.93
N VAL A 139 1.61 16.77 0.70
CA VAL A 139 3.03 16.81 0.35
C VAL A 139 3.53 18.25 0.47
N SER A 140 4.30 18.53 1.52
CA SER A 140 4.83 19.83 1.90
C SER A 140 6.28 20.03 1.43
N CYS A 141 6.86 21.19 1.72
CA CYS A 141 8.25 21.53 1.35
C CYS A 141 9.24 20.45 1.82
N GLU A 142 9.12 20.00 3.07
CA GLU A 142 10.11 19.10 3.68
C GLU A 142 10.19 17.73 3.00
N ARG A 143 9.09 17.30 2.35
CA ARG A 143 9.05 16.02 1.65
C ARG A 143 9.99 15.99 0.42
N CYS A 144 10.30 17.15 -0.15
CA CYS A 144 11.21 17.29 -1.29
C CYS A 144 12.54 17.98 -0.93
N HIS A 145 12.56 18.72 0.17
CA HIS A 145 13.67 19.60 0.55
C HIS A 145 14.36 19.20 1.86
N GLY A 146 13.91 18.12 2.51
CA GLY A 146 14.39 17.66 3.81
C GLY A 146 13.83 18.49 4.97
N ALA A 147 14.14 18.07 6.19
CA ALA A 147 13.65 18.72 7.41
C ALA A 147 14.09 20.20 7.50
N GLY A 148 13.13 21.10 7.65
CA GLY A 148 13.35 22.55 7.69
C GLY A 148 13.76 23.09 9.06
N ALA A 149 13.71 22.27 10.12
CA ALA A 149 14.00 22.71 11.49
C ALA A 149 15.39 23.36 11.63
N ALA A 150 16.43 22.77 11.03
CA ALA A 150 17.78 23.32 11.06
C ALA A 150 17.89 24.63 10.27
N HIS A 151 17.15 24.76 9.16
CA HIS A 151 17.08 25.99 8.39
C HIS A 151 16.44 27.13 9.19
N ILE A 152 15.34 26.85 9.89
CA ILE A 152 14.68 27.82 10.77
C ILE A 152 15.60 28.25 11.92
N ALA A 153 16.45 27.34 12.41
CA ALA A 153 17.47 27.63 13.41
C ALA A 153 18.69 28.41 12.87
N GLY A 154 18.70 28.78 11.58
CA GLY A 154 19.74 29.60 10.96
C GLY A 154 20.94 28.83 10.39
N ALA A 155 20.88 27.49 10.32
CA ALA A 155 21.94 26.70 9.72
C ALA A 155 21.96 26.88 8.20
N ALA A 156 23.07 27.41 7.67
CA ALA A 156 23.27 27.57 6.23
C ALA A 156 23.39 26.20 5.54
N GLY A 157 22.74 26.05 4.38
CA GLY A 157 22.77 24.80 3.61
C GLY A 157 21.93 23.65 4.19
N ALA A 158 21.10 23.91 5.20
CA ALA A 158 20.24 22.91 5.83
C ALA A 158 19.06 22.44 4.94
N ILE A 159 18.72 23.20 3.89
CA ILE A 159 17.69 22.82 2.92
C ILE A 159 18.34 22.16 1.71
N VAL A 160 17.83 20.97 1.37
CA VAL A 160 18.23 20.25 0.16
C VAL A 160 17.76 21.02 -1.05
N ASN A 161 18.67 21.27 -2.00
CA ASN A 161 18.32 21.80 -3.31
C ASN A 161 18.38 20.65 -4.32
N PRO A 162 17.23 20.14 -4.82
CA PRO A 162 17.19 19.02 -5.75
C PRO A 162 18.02 19.23 -7.02
N ALA A 163 18.15 20.48 -7.49
CA ALA A 163 18.94 20.81 -8.69
C ALA A 163 20.46 20.63 -8.50
N ARG A 164 20.93 20.49 -7.26
CA ARG A 164 22.35 20.27 -6.93
C ARG A 164 22.68 18.80 -6.60
N LEU A 165 21.66 17.94 -6.56
CA LEU A 165 21.85 16.52 -6.28
C LEU A 165 22.37 15.78 -7.51
N SER A 166 23.03 14.64 -7.27
CA SER A 166 23.30 13.67 -8.34
C SER A 166 21.98 13.15 -8.92
N PRO A 167 21.96 12.70 -10.19
CA PRO A 167 20.72 12.30 -10.86
C PRO A 167 19.89 11.26 -10.09
N ASP A 168 20.54 10.25 -9.52
CA ASP A 168 19.93 9.20 -8.70
C ASP A 168 19.21 9.77 -7.46
N ARG A 169 19.88 10.65 -6.70
CA ARG A 169 19.32 11.28 -5.49
C ARG A 169 18.25 12.31 -5.81
N ARG A 170 18.38 13.01 -6.94
CA ARG A 170 17.37 13.94 -7.44
C ARG A 170 16.09 13.20 -7.79
N ASP A 171 16.20 12.12 -8.55
CA ASP A 171 15.05 11.35 -9.03
C ASP A 171 14.40 10.57 -7.87
N ALA A 172 15.18 10.18 -6.85
CA ALA A 172 14.71 9.54 -5.61
C ALA A 172 13.61 10.33 -4.89
N ILE A 173 13.67 11.66 -4.93
CA ILE A 173 12.65 12.55 -4.33
C ILE A 173 11.28 12.32 -4.96
N CYS A 174 11.22 12.06 -6.27
CA CYS A 174 9.98 11.76 -6.96
C CYS A 174 9.61 10.28 -6.80
N MET A 175 10.60 9.37 -6.84
CA MET A 175 10.39 7.93 -6.74
C MET A 175 9.71 7.52 -5.44
N GLN A 176 9.99 8.20 -4.31
CA GLN A 176 9.35 7.88 -3.02
C GLN A 176 7.80 7.88 -3.07
N CYS A 177 7.19 8.58 -4.04
CA CYS A 177 5.73 8.65 -4.22
C CYS A 177 5.25 8.24 -5.63
N HIS A 178 6.14 8.14 -6.62
CA HIS A 178 5.80 7.92 -8.04
C HIS A 178 6.40 6.64 -8.63
N LEU A 179 6.94 5.79 -7.77
CA LEU A 179 7.43 4.46 -8.09
C LEU A 179 6.91 3.46 -7.05
N GLU A 180 6.06 2.53 -7.51
CA GLU A 180 5.59 1.40 -6.70
C GLU A 180 6.22 0.07 -7.15
N GLY A 181 6.61 -0.02 -8.42
CA GLY A 181 7.13 -1.26 -9.01
C GLY A 181 6.07 -2.36 -9.09
N LYS A 182 6.52 -3.59 -9.30
CA LYS A 182 5.71 -4.81 -9.14
C LYS A 182 5.83 -5.40 -7.75
N VAL A 183 7.02 -5.28 -7.17
CA VAL A 183 7.30 -5.65 -5.79
C VAL A 183 8.24 -4.62 -5.21
N ALA A 184 8.08 -4.31 -3.92
CA ALA A 184 8.96 -3.42 -3.19
C ALA A 184 9.42 -4.11 -1.90
N ILE A 185 10.73 -4.17 -1.67
CA ILE A 185 11.36 -4.85 -0.54
C ILE A 185 12.11 -3.83 0.30
N GLU A 186 11.69 -3.65 1.56
CA GLU A 186 12.41 -2.79 2.50
C GLU A 186 13.76 -3.41 2.88
N ARG A 187 14.75 -2.55 3.08
CA ARG A 187 16.10 -2.95 3.48
C ARG A 187 16.11 -3.31 4.97
N PRO A 188 16.96 -4.26 5.41
CA PRO A 188 17.00 -4.68 6.81
C PRO A 188 17.08 -3.51 7.80
N GLY A 189 16.09 -3.41 8.69
CA GLY A 189 16.02 -2.37 9.72
C GLY A 189 15.84 -0.93 9.20
N ARG A 190 15.39 -0.77 7.95
CA ARG A 190 15.10 0.51 7.32
C ARG A 190 13.69 0.49 6.77
N HIS A 191 13.04 1.65 6.76
CA HIS A 191 11.71 1.78 6.19
C HIS A 191 11.65 2.88 5.14
N ALA A 192 10.78 2.71 4.15
CA ALA A 192 10.57 3.69 3.09
C ALA A 192 10.14 5.06 3.64
N TYR A 193 9.44 5.08 4.77
CA TYR A 193 8.98 6.31 5.41
C TYR A 193 10.09 7.09 6.13
N ASP A 194 11.26 6.49 6.36
CA ASP A 194 12.41 7.16 7.00
C ASP A 194 13.26 7.95 5.99
N PHE A 195 13.12 7.65 4.70
CA PHE A 195 13.88 8.29 3.62
C PHE A 195 13.82 9.82 3.69
N GLN A 196 14.98 10.46 3.62
CA GLN A 196 15.10 11.92 3.52
C GLN A 196 15.61 12.34 2.14
N ALA A 197 15.13 13.50 1.68
CA ALA A 197 15.59 14.08 0.42
C ALA A 197 17.13 14.22 0.41
N GLY A 198 17.77 13.81 -0.69
CA GLY A 198 19.21 13.84 -0.85
C GLY A 198 19.95 12.57 -0.40
N GLU A 199 19.26 11.61 0.22
CA GLU A 199 19.77 10.27 0.48
C GLU A 199 19.56 9.34 -0.73
N SER A 200 20.12 8.12 -0.67
CA SER A 200 19.83 7.10 -1.67
C SER A 200 18.57 6.32 -1.27
N LEU A 201 17.55 6.31 -2.12
CA LEU A 201 16.32 5.56 -1.86
C LEU A 201 16.58 4.04 -1.74
N SER A 202 17.58 3.53 -2.47
CA SER A 202 17.98 2.12 -2.43
C SER A 202 18.50 1.65 -1.07
N ASP A 203 18.88 2.57 -0.19
CA ASP A 203 19.32 2.26 1.17
C ASP A 203 18.14 1.93 2.09
N TYR A 204 16.92 2.25 1.67
CA TYR A 204 15.67 2.07 2.41
C TYR A 204 14.75 1.03 1.78
N ILE A 205 14.64 1.03 0.46
CA ILE A 205 13.72 0.17 -0.28
C ILE A 205 14.25 -0.16 -1.67
N ARG A 206 14.00 -1.40 -2.10
CA ARG A 206 14.32 -1.91 -3.43
C ARG A 206 13.02 -2.18 -4.19
N TYR A 207 12.88 -1.60 -5.37
CA TYR A 207 11.77 -1.92 -6.26
C TYR A 207 12.20 -2.95 -7.30
N TYR A 208 11.28 -3.81 -7.68
CA TYR A 208 11.43 -4.77 -8.76
C TYR A 208 10.33 -4.58 -9.80
N VAL A 209 10.69 -4.71 -11.07
CA VAL A 209 9.77 -4.63 -12.22
C VAL A 209 9.92 -5.86 -13.10
N LEU A 210 8.97 -6.10 -14.00
CA LEU A 210 9.06 -7.20 -14.96
C LEU A 210 9.82 -6.75 -16.21
N ALA A 211 10.96 -7.40 -16.48
CA ALA A 211 11.78 -7.13 -17.66
C ALA A 211 11.02 -7.42 -18.97
N GLY A 212 11.28 -6.59 -19.99
CA GLY A 212 10.74 -6.77 -21.34
C GLY A 212 9.27 -6.37 -21.52
N ASN A 213 8.56 -5.98 -20.47
CA ASN A 213 7.12 -5.76 -20.52
C ASN A 213 6.72 -4.31 -20.88
N GLN A 214 7.13 -3.84 -22.07
CA GLN A 214 6.65 -2.54 -22.58
C GLN A 214 5.14 -2.53 -22.86
N GLU A 215 4.51 -3.71 -22.87
CA GLU A 215 3.09 -3.93 -23.15
C GLU A 215 2.22 -4.09 -21.89
N SER A 216 2.80 -4.19 -20.69
CA SER A 216 1.99 -4.25 -19.47
C SER A 216 1.20 -2.96 -19.24
N GLY A 217 0.02 -3.12 -18.64
CA GLY A 217 -0.75 -2.00 -18.13
C GLY A 217 0.00 -1.25 -17.02
N LEU A 218 -0.25 0.05 -16.92
CA LEU A 218 0.39 0.91 -15.93
C LEU A 218 -0.32 0.81 -14.58
N GLY A 219 0.46 0.72 -13.51
CA GLY A 219 -0.03 0.91 -12.15
C GLY A 219 -0.32 2.38 -11.86
N GLY A 220 -1.06 2.66 -10.78
CA GLY A 220 -1.47 4.00 -10.38
C GLY A 220 -0.29 4.92 -10.13
N VAL A 221 0.83 4.30 -9.72
CA VAL A 221 2.08 4.91 -9.30
C VAL A 221 3.26 4.32 -10.08
N SER A 222 3.17 4.34 -11.41
CA SER A 222 4.18 3.77 -12.32
C SER A 222 4.85 4.82 -13.24
N GLN A 223 4.69 6.11 -12.95
CA GLN A 223 5.12 7.17 -13.86
C GLN A 223 6.64 7.17 -14.10
N VAL A 224 7.43 6.85 -13.07
CA VAL A 224 8.91 6.79 -13.19
C VAL A 224 9.34 5.63 -14.10
N GLU A 225 8.76 4.45 -13.89
CA GLU A 225 9.02 3.27 -14.72
C GLU A 225 8.64 3.56 -16.18
N ALA A 226 7.43 4.04 -16.41
CA ALA A 226 6.92 4.39 -17.73
C ALA A 226 7.81 5.43 -18.44
N LEU A 227 8.24 6.48 -17.72
CA LEU A 227 9.13 7.49 -18.28
C LEU A 227 10.47 6.90 -18.72
N THR A 228 11.02 5.98 -17.94
CA THR A 228 12.31 5.30 -18.25
C THR A 228 12.21 4.44 -19.50
N GLN A 229 11.02 3.91 -19.80
CA GLN A 229 10.74 3.19 -21.05
C GLN A 229 10.55 4.12 -22.27
N SER A 230 10.38 5.43 -22.08
CA SER A 230 10.19 6.35 -23.19
C SER A 230 11.45 6.52 -24.04
N LEU A 231 11.26 6.71 -25.36
CA LEU A 231 12.38 7.06 -26.24
C LEU A 231 13.03 8.40 -25.84
N CYS A 232 12.26 9.30 -25.26
CA CYS A 232 12.70 10.61 -24.80
C CYS A 232 13.74 10.47 -23.67
N LYS A 233 13.43 9.72 -22.60
CA LYS A 233 14.35 9.47 -21.48
C LYS A 233 15.55 8.67 -21.94
N ARG A 234 15.35 7.59 -22.72
CA ARG A 234 16.47 6.77 -23.22
C ARG A 234 17.47 7.55 -24.07
N LYS A 235 17.01 8.52 -24.87
CA LYS A 235 17.91 9.36 -25.68
C LYS A 235 18.56 10.49 -24.89
N SER A 236 17.84 11.07 -23.94
CA SER A 236 18.30 12.25 -23.19
C SER A 236 19.09 11.88 -21.93
N GLY A 237 19.00 10.62 -21.49
CA GLY A 237 19.61 10.13 -20.26
C GLY A 237 19.22 10.98 -19.05
N GLU A 238 20.21 11.31 -18.23
CA GLU A 238 20.01 12.06 -16.98
C GLU A 238 19.72 13.55 -17.14
N ALA A 239 19.80 14.08 -18.37
CA ALA A 239 19.39 15.44 -18.68
C ALA A 239 17.87 15.62 -18.68
N MET A 240 17.11 14.55 -18.92
CA MET A 240 15.65 14.59 -18.86
C MET A 240 15.14 13.99 -17.56
N THR A 241 14.26 14.74 -16.90
CA THR A 241 13.76 14.46 -15.55
C THR A 241 12.26 14.73 -15.50
N CYS A 242 11.61 14.43 -14.37
CA CYS A 242 10.23 14.84 -14.12
C CYS A 242 10.06 16.37 -14.28
N THR A 243 11.05 17.13 -13.82
CA THR A 243 11.03 18.60 -13.84
C THR A 243 11.36 19.22 -15.20
N SER A 244 11.74 18.43 -16.19
CA SER A 244 11.82 18.88 -17.58
C SER A 244 10.44 19.26 -18.14
N CYS A 245 9.38 18.62 -17.62
CA CYS A 245 8.01 18.82 -18.07
C CYS A 245 7.11 19.42 -16.98
N HIS A 246 7.33 19.07 -15.71
CA HIS A 246 6.51 19.50 -14.59
C HIS A 246 7.21 20.54 -13.72
N ASP A 247 6.45 21.52 -13.24
CA ASP A 247 6.89 22.37 -12.15
C ASP A 247 6.34 21.78 -10.84
N PRO A 248 7.18 21.36 -9.88
CA PRO A 248 6.70 20.81 -8.61
C PRO A 248 5.95 21.84 -7.73
N HIS A 249 6.10 23.14 -8.00
CA HIS A 249 5.46 24.23 -7.26
C HIS A 249 4.27 24.85 -8.00
N TYR A 250 4.07 24.53 -9.28
CA TYR A 250 3.02 25.09 -10.11
C TYR A 250 2.25 24.02 -10.87
N GLU A 251 0.93 24.10 -10.80
CA GLU A 251 0.05 23.28 -11.62
C GLU A 251 -0.75 24.19 -12.55
N PRO A 252 -0.64 24.03 -13.89
CA PRO A 252 -1.35 24.90 -14.82
C PRO A 252 -2.87 24.69 -14.71
N PRO A 253 -3.66 25.78 -14.73
CA PRO A 253 -5.11 25.67 -14.77
C PRO A 253 -5.58 25.06 -16.10
N ALA A 254 -6.85 24.65 -16.17
CA ALA A 254 -7.35 23.84 -17.28
C ALA A 254 -7.20 24.54 -18.65
N GLU A 255 -7.40 25.85 -18.68
CA GLU A 255 -7.31 26.73 -19.83
C GLU A 255 -5.87 26.90 -20.36
N GLU A 256 -4.86 26.81 -19.50
CA GLU A 256 -3.45 26.96 -19.89
C GLU A 256 -2.78 25.62 -20.20
N ARG A 257 -3.36 24.51 -19.72
CA ARG A 257 -2.76 23.17 -19.72
C ARG A 257 -2.20 22.75 -21.08
N VAL A 258 -2.97 22.96 -22.15
CA VAL A 258 -2.58 22.56 -23.51
C VAL A 258 -1.36 23.36 -23.97
N ALA A 259 -1.38 24.68 -23.80
CA ALA A 259 -0.27 25.54 -24.18
C ALA A 259 1.00 25.23 -23.36
N TYR A 260 0.84 25.08 -22.05
CA TYR A 260 1.92 24.78 -21.11
C TYR A 260 2.67 23.49 -21.50
N TYR A 261 1.96 22.36 -21.64
CA TYR A 261 2.61 21.09 -21.97
C TYR A 261 3.09 21.03 -23.41
N ARG A 262 2.40 21.70 -24.35
CA ARG A 262 2.89 21.84 -25.73
C ARG A 262 4.26 22.51 -25.77
N GLU A 263 4.48 23.57 -25.00
CA GLU A 263 5.78 24.25 -24.94
C GLU A 263 6.91 23.29 -24.51
N LYS A 264 6.65 22.42 -23.51
CA LYS A 264 7.64 21.43 -23.06
C LYS A 264 8.02 20.44 -24.16
N CYS A 265 7.04 19.95 -24.92
CA CYS A 265 7.32 19.09 -26.08
C CYS A 265 8.13 19.84 -27.15
N LEU A 266 7.79 21.10 -27.42
CA LEU A 266 8.43 21.91 -28.46
C LEU A 266 9.84 22.36 -28.11
N ALA A 267 10.23 22.36 -26.83
CA ALA A 267 11.61 22.61 -26.42
C ALA A 267 12.62 21.63 -27.06
N CYS A 268 12.20 20.39 -27.34
CA CYS A 268 13.01 19.39 -28.03
C CYS A 268 12.61 19.17 -29.50
N HIS A 269 11.33 19.26 -29.82
CA HIS A 269 10.82 18.95 -31.18
C HIS A 269 10.83 20.16 -32.13
N GLY A 270 10.81 21.37 -31.61
CA GLY A 270 10.79 22.62 -32.38
C GLY A 270 9.43 22.92 -33.04
N THR A 271 9.17 24.20 -33.27
CA THR A 271 7.91 24.69 -33.85
C THR A 271 7.71 24.26 -35.31
N HIS A 272 8.79 24.11 -36.07
CA HIS A 272 8.74 23.65 -37.46
C HIS A 272 8.21 22.21 -37.59
N PHE A 273 8.53 21.32 -36.65
CA PHE A 273 7.93 19.99 -36.58
C PHE A 273 6.43 20.08 -36.32
N ALA A 274 6.04 20.90 -35.33
CA ALA A 274 4.65 21.08 -34.93
C ALA A 274 3.76 21.60 -36.07
N ALA A 275 4.29 22.47 -36.93
CA ALA A 275 3.57 22.99 -38.09
C ALA A 275 3.19 21.91 -39.11
N LYS A 276 3.93 20.79 -39.14
CA LYS A 276 3.70 19.66 -40.07
C LYS A 276 3.03 18.46 -39.40
N HIS A 277 3.10 18.36 -38.08
CA HIS A 277 2.56 17.26 -37.31
C HIS A 277 1.21 17.63 -36.69
N HIS A 278 0.12 17.33 -37.41
CA HIS A 278 -1.27 17.59 -37.01
C HIS A 278 -1.53 19.03 -36.53
N ALA A 279 -1.33 20.01 -37.41
CA ALA A 279 -1.41 21.45 -37.09
C ALA A 279 -2.73 21.90 -36.42
N VAL A 280 -3.83 21.17 -36.62
CA VAL A 280 -5.16 21.47 -36.06
C VAL A 280 -5.37 20.94 -34.63
N GLN A 281 -4.49 20.06 -34.14
CA GLN A 281 -4.56 19.51 -32.79
C GLN A 281 -3.34 19.99 -31.98
N PRO A 282 -3.47 21.07 -31.19
CA PRO A 282 -2.35 21.61 -30.43
C PRO A 282 -1.97 20.76 -29.21
N ASP A 283 -2.86 19.91 -28.71
CA ASP A 283 -2.61 19.05 -27.56
C ASP A 283 -1.83 17.79 -27.93
N CYS A 284 -0.52 17.82 -27.73
CA CYS A 284 0.34 16.66 -27.96
C CYS A 284 0.01 15.49 -27.01
N THR A 285 -0.44 15.78 -25.78
CA THR A 285 -0.68 14.77 -24.75
C THR A 285 -1.91 13.92 -25.06
N HIS A 286 -2.88 14.48 -25.80
CA HIS A 286 -4.07 13.77 -26.25
C HIS A 286 -3.75 12.45 -26.96
N CYS A 287 -2.74 12.46 -27.84
CA CYS A 287 -2.34 11.28 -28.61
C CYS A 287 -1.08 10.60 -28.07
N HIS A 288 -0.12 11.37 -27.55
CA HIS A 288 1.17 10.83 -27.13
C HIS A 288 1.24 10.50 -25.64
N MET A 289 0.26 10.89 -24.83
CA MET A 289 0.20 10.54 -23.40
C MET A 289 -1.25 10.23 -23.00
N PRO A 290 -1.91 9.27 -23.68
CA PRO A 290 -3.32 8.99 -23.44
C PRO A 290 -3.55 8.58 -21.98
N ALA A 291 -4.76 8.86 -21.48
CA ALA A 291 -5.20 8.35 -20.19
C ALA A 291 -5.65 6.90 -20.35
N ILE A 292 -5.00 6.00 -19.62
CA ILE A 292 -5.28 4.57 -19.63
C ILE A 292 -5.80 4.11 -18.27
N ALA A 293 -6.52 2.99 -18.21
CA ALA A 293 -6.96 2.44 -16.92
C ALA A 293 -5.76 2.03 -16.07
N SER A 294 -5.81 2.34 -14.77
CA SER A 294 -4.86 1.79 -13.79
C SER A 294 -5.09 0.31 -13.66
N THR A 295 -4.01 -0.43 -13.45
CA THR A 295 -4.08 -1.87 -13.26
C THR A 295 -4.46 -2.21 -11.81
N ASP A 296 -3.79 -1.61 -10.84
CA ASP A 296 -3.89 -1.85 -9.40
C ASP A 296 -4.96 -1.02 -8.65
N VAL A 297 -5.27 0.19 -9.12
CA VAL A 297 -6.20 1.10 -8.44
C VAL A 297 -7.54 1.17 -9.20
N ALA A 298 -8.57 0.59 -8.58
CA ALA A 298 -9.92 0.58 -9.14
C ALA A 298 -10.41 1.99 -9.51
N HIS A 299 -11.12 2.07 -10.64
CA HIS A 299 -11.76 3.30 -11.15
C HIS A 299 -10.81 4.50 -11.34
N THR A 300 -9.49 4.25 -11.38
CA THR A 300 -8.47 5.28 -11.60
C THR A 300 -7.88 5.15 -13.01
N GLN A 301 -7.52 6.29 -13.60
CA GLN A 301 -6.75 6.33 -14.84
C GLN A 301 -5.39 7.00 -14.62
N VAL A 302 -4.42 6.55 -15.41
CA VAL A 302 -3.04 7.00 -15.38
C VAL A 302 -2.69 7.56 -16.75
N THR A 303 -1.99 8.69 -16.78
CA THR A 303 -1.43 9.24 -18.02
C THR A 303 -0.23 8.38 -18.43
N ASP A 304 -0.18 7.96 -19.70
CA ASP A 304 0.92 7.14 -20.19
C ASP A 304 2.22 7.95 -20.36
N HIS A 305 3.15 7.78 -19.42
CA HIS A 305 4.46 8.44 -19.43
C HIS A 305 5.50 7.72 -20.30
N ARG A 306 5.14 6.64 -21.03
CA ARG A 306 6.02 6.03 -22.06
C ARG A 306 6.15 6.91 -23.31
N ILE A 307 5.21 7.84 -23.49
CA ILE A 307 5.18 8.83 -24.58
C ILE A 307 5.36 8.16 -25.96
N PRO A 308 4.48 7.22 -26.36
CA PRO A 308 4.69 6.45 -27.57
C PRO A 308 4.66 7.34 -28.82
N ARG A 309 5.59 7.09 -29.74
CA ARG A 309 5.63 7.78 -31.04
C ARG A 309 4.38 7.52 -31.88
N ARG A 310 3.79 6.33 -31.75
CA ARG A 310 2.56 5.92 -32.43
C ARG A 310 1.45 5.79 -31.37
N PRO A 311 0.38 6.62 -31.42
CA PRO A 311 -0.66 6.62 -30.39
C PRO A 311 -1.29 5.25 -30.13
N GLY A 312 -1.60 4.49 -31.19
CA GLY A 312 -2.15 3.12 -31.11
C GLY A 312 -1.14 2.03 -30.75
N ALA A 313 0.13 2.38 -30.45
CA ALA A 313 1.09 1.45 -29.85
C ALA A 313 1.05 1.51 -28.31
N SER A 314 0.29 2.45 -27.72
CA SER A 314 -0.11 2.32 -26.32
C SER A 314 -0.98 1.07 -26.24
N PRO A 315 -0.69 0.10 -25.37
CA PRO A 315 -1.53 -1.09 -25.25
C PRO A 315 -3.00 -0.69 -25.05
N GLU A 316 -3.86 -1.01 -26.01
CA GLU A 316 -5.32 -0.98 -25.84
C GLU A 316 -5.69 -2.14 -24.91
N LEU A 317 -5.40 -2.04 -23.63
CA LEU A 317 -5.68 -3.12 -22.67
C LEU A 317 -6.74 -2.68 -21.68
N LEU A 318 -7.99 -2.91 -22.09
CA LEU A 318 -9.14 -3.20 -21.22
C LEU A 318 -9.08 -4.65 -20.67
N ALA A 319 -7.96 -5.37 -20.82
CA ALA A 319 -7.83 -6.75 -20.38
C ALA A 319 -7.12 -6.85 -19.02
N ASP A 320 -7.48 -7.91 -18.30
CA ASP A 320 -7.24 -8.10 -16.87
C ASP A 320 -5.78 -7.95 -16.44
N VAL A 321 -5.64 -7.45 -15.22
CA VAL A 321 -4.53 -6.69 -14.63
C VAL A 321 -3.38 -7.56 -14.10
N ARG A 322 -3.54 -8.87 -14.15
CA ARG A 322 -2.66 -9.85 -13.50
C ARG A 322 -1.85 -10.71 -14.48
N ILE A 323 -1.78 -10.33 -15.76
CA ILE A 323 -1.02 -11.09 -16.75
C ILE A 323 0.47 -10.86 -16.53
N VAL A 324 1.03 -11.67 -15.63
CA VAL A 324 2.46 -11.92 -15.57
C VAL A 324 2.80 -12.86 -16.74
N PRO A 325 3.88 -12.60 -17.52
CA PRO A 325 4.32 -13.52 -18.56
C PRO A 325 4.49 -14.93 -17.98
N ALA A 326 4.25 -15.96 -18.78
CA ALA A 326 4.43 -17.35 -18.34
C ALA A 326 5.85 -17.66 -17.82
N THR A 327 6.84 -16.86 -18.25
CA THR A 327 8.21 -16.85 -17.74
C THR A 327 8.56 -15.44 -17.28
N PRO A 328 8.14 -15.04 -16.06
CA PRO A 328 8.48 -13.70 -15.57
C PRO A 328 9.98 -13.56 -15.41
N ARG A 329 10.49 -12.36 -15.69
CA ARG A 329 11.85 -11.99 -15.32
C ARG A 329 11.79 -10.77 -14.44
N LEU A 330 12.01 -10.96 -13.15
CA LEU A 330 12.04 -9.88 -12.18
C LEU A 330 13.41 -9.21 -12.20
N VAL A 331 13.45 -7.88 -12.32
CA VAL A 331 14.69 -7.09 -12.34
C VAL A 331 14.60 -5.90 -11.39
N PRO A 332 15.69 -5.53 -10.70
CA PRO A 332 15.69 -4.37 -9.81
C PRO A 332 15.49 -3.06 -10.60
N PHE A 333 14.88 -2.08 -9.95
CA PHE A 333 14.66 -0.75 -10.51
C PHE A 333 14.90 0.35 -9.45
N PRO A 334 15.74 1.35 -9.74
CA PRO A 334 16.64 1.45 -10.89
C PRO A 334 17.67 0.31 -10.94
N ASP A 335 18.09 -0.05 -12.15
CA ASP A 335 19.09 -1.09 -12.37
C ASP A 335 20.49 -0.63 -11.88
N SER A 336 21.20 -1.51 -11.17
CA SER A 336 22.61 -1.37 -10.87
C SER A 336 23.24 -2.75 -10.66
N ALA A 337 24.54 -2.90 -10.94
CA ALA A 337 25.25 -4.17 -10.76
C ALA A 337 25.15 -4.72 -9.32
N ALA A 338 25.12 -3.85 -8.31
CA ALA A 338 24.93 -4.26 -6.93
C ALA A 338 23.50 -4.76 -6.65
N ALA A 339 22.50 -4.17 -7.30
CA ALA A 339 21.10 -4.58 -7.19
C ALA A 339 20.84 -5.93 -7.87
N GLU A 340 21.48 -6.20 -9.00
CA GLU A 340 21.32 -7.47 -9.73
C GLU A 340 21.88 -8.67 -8.96
N GLN A 341 22.83 -8.43 -8.06
CA GLN A 341 23.50 -9.46 -7.25
C GLN A 341 22.90 -9.60 -5.85
N ASP A 342 21.86 -8.84 -5.52
CA ASP A 342 21.24 -8.84 -4.19
C ASP A 342 20.31 -10.05 -4.02
N LEU A 343 20.90 -11.18 -3.62
CA LEU A 343 20.19 -12.44 -3.44
C LEU A 343 19.03 -12.34 -2.43
N ARG A 344 19.24 -11.59 -1.34
CA ARG A 344 18.25 -11.43 -0.27
C ARG A 344 16.98 -10.77 -0.81
N ASP A 345 17.12 -9.58 -1.38
CA ASP A 345 15.98 -8.83 -1.87
C ASP A 345 15.31 -9.54 -3.05
N LEU A 346 16.07 -10.20 -3.93
CA LEU A 346 15.51 -10.94 -5.06
C LEU A 346 14.70 -12.15 -4.59
N ALA A 347 15.17 -12.90 -3.58
CA ALA A 347 14.43 -14.03 -3.02
C ALA A 347 13.11 -13.58 -2.39
N LEU A 348 13.14 -12.52 -1.59
CA LEU A 348 11.94 -11.92 -1.00
C LEU A 348 10.99 -11.36 -2.06
N ALA A 349 11.54 -10.78 -3.13
CA ALA A 349 10.72 -10.22 -4.20
C ALA A 349 9.96 -11.30 -4.99
N TRP A 350 10.60 -12.44 -5.25
CA TRP A 350 9.92 -13.61 -5.82
C TRP A 350 8.86 -14.18 -4.87
N GLN A 351 9.15 -14.24 -3.57
CA GLN A 351 8.17 -14.71 -2.59
C GLN A 351 6.94 -13.81 -2.51
N ALA A 352 7.14 -12.49 -2.50
CA ALA A 352 6.03 -11.54 -2.48
C ALA A 352 5.16 -11.68 -3.74
N LEU A 353 5.78 -11.85 -4.92
CA LEU A 353 5.05 -12.09 -6.16
C LEU A 353 4.26 -13.41 -6.13
N ALA A 354 4.82 -14.47 -5.54
CA ALA A 354 4.12 -15.74 -5.33
C ALA A 354 2.92 -15.59 -4.38
N ASN A 355 3.07 -14.83 -3.29
CA ASN A 355 1.98 -14.54 -2.34
C ASN A 355 0.84 -13.74 -3.00
N ASP A 356 1.14 -12.91 -4.00
CA ASP A 356 0.15 -12.18 -4.81
C ASP A 356 -0.60 -13.08 -5.82
N GLY A 357 -0.32 -14.39 -5.81
CA GLY A 357 -1.01 -15.41 -6.62
C GLY A 357 -0.37 -15.64 -7.98
N VAL A 358 0.88 -15.23 -8.19
CA VAL A 358 1.62 -15.50 -9.42
C VAL A 358 2.28 -16.87 -9.33
N GLU A 359 1.59 -17.91 -9.78
CA GLU A 359 2.06 -19.31 -9.68
C GLU A 359 3.47 -19.52 -10.26
N ALA A 360 3.81 -18.85 -11.36
CA ALA A 360 5.13 -18.95 -12.00
C ALA A 360 6.28 -18.42 -11.11
N ALA A 361 5.98 -17.65 -10.05
CA ALA A 361 6.97 -17.15 -9.11
C ALA A 361 7.40 -18.17 -8.06
N GLU A 362 6.55 -19.17 -7.76
CA GLU A 362 6.80 -20.13 -6.66
C GLU A 362 8.12 -20.89 -6.81
N PRO A 363 8.46 -21.50 -7.96
CA PRO A 363 9.71 -22.24 -8.08
C PRO A 363 10.96 -21.33 -7.95
N HIS A 364 10.85 -20.07 -8.36
CA HIS A 364 11.92 -19.09 -8.21
C HIS A 364 12.11 -18.71 -6.74
N ALA A 365 11.03 -18.44 -6.02
CA ALA A 365 11.06 -18.12 -4.59
C ALA A 365 11.68 -19.28 -3.80
N GLU A 366 11.22 -20.51 -4.01
CA GLU A 366 11.72 -21.71 -3.31
C GLU A 366 13.22 -21.93 -3.49
N GLY A 367 13.71 -21.86 -4.74
CA GLY A 367 15.12 -22.07 -5.04
C GLY A 367 16.02 -21.00 -4.43
N LEU A 368 15.58 -19.74 -4.49
CA LEU A 368 16.37 -18.61 -3.99
C LEU A 368 16.32 -18.49 -2.47
N LEU A 369 15.17 -18.71 -1.83
CA LEU A 369 14.99 -18.56 -0.38
C LEU A 369 15.90 -19.50 0.41
N ARG A 370 16.04 -20.77 0.00
CA ARG A 370 16.95 -21.72 0.67
C ARG A 370 18.40 -21.24 0.62
N THR A 371 18.83 -20.72 -0.54
CA THR A 371 20.19 -20.19 -0.73
C THR A 371 20.37 -18.91 0.08
N ALA A 372 19.39 -18.00 0.04
CA ALA A 372 19.41 -16.74 0.76
C ALA A 372 19.45 -16.96 2.28
N VAL A 373 18.66 -17.89 2.83
CA VAL A 373 18.71 -18.23 4.27
C VAL A 373 20.06 -18.84 4.67
N ALA A 374 20.72 -19.59 3.78
CA ALA A 374 22.05 -20.13 4.05
C ALA A 374 23.11 -19.01 4.14
N GLU A 375 23.01 -17.99 3.29
CA GLU A 375 23.92 -16.83 3.28
C GLU A 375 23.60 -15.82 4.40
N PHE A 376 22.31 -15.63 4.70
CA PHE A 376 21.79 -14.68 5.69
C PHE A 376 20.95 -15.41 6.76
N PRO A 377 21.58 -16.25 7.62
CA PRO A 377 20.86 -17.15 8.53
C PRO A 377 20.13 -16.47 9.69
N LEU A 378 20.30 -15.15 9.83
CA LEU A 378 19.69 -14.31 10.85
C LEU A 378 18.77 -13.23 10.25
N ASP A 379 18.43 -13.32 8.96
CA ASP A 379 17.46 -12.40 8.36
C ASP A 379 16.03 -12.87 8.66
N PRO A 380 15.24 -12.11 9.44
CA PRO A 380 13.95 -12.58 9.92
C PRO A 380 12.92 -12.67 8.79
N ASP A 381 13.00 -11.80 7.77
CA ASP A 381 12.10 -11.82 6.62
C ASP A 381 12.36 -13.06 5.76
N LEU A 382 13.62 -13.39 5.49
CA LEU A 382 13.98 -14.60 4.74
C LEU A 382 13.60 -15.88 5.49
N LEU A 383 13.81 -15.91 6.81
CA LEU A 383 13.42 -17.04 7.65
C LEU A 383 11.91 -17.23 7.64
N SER A 384 11.13 -16.15 7.79
CA SER A 384 9.67 -16.19 7.73
C SER A 384 9.16 -16.60 6.34
N ALA A 385 9.75 -16.06 5.26
CA ALA A 385 9.41 -16.39 3.89
C ALA A 385 9.66 -17.87 3.58
N LEU A 386 10.82 -18.41 3.98
CA LEU A 386 11.11 -19.83 3.81
C LEU A 386 10.19 -20.69 4.69
N ALA A 387 9.92 -20.30 5.94
CA ALA A 387 9.01 -21.02 6.80
C ALA A 387 7.62 -21.17 6.19
N TYR A 388 7.08 -20.10 5.61
CA TYR A 388 5.80 -20.11 4.90
C TYR A 388 5.78 -21.10 3.73
N VAL A 389 6.86 -21.11 2.93
CA VAL A 389 7.04 -22.08 1.85
C VAL A 389 7.07 -23.51 2.38
N GLU A 390 7.87 -23.81 3.41
CA GLU A 390 7.94 -25.16 3.99
C GLU A 390 6.59 -25.61 4.57
N GLN A 391 5.85 -24.69 5.19
CA GLN A 391 4.52 -24.96 5.71
C GLN A 391 3.55 -25.34 4.60
N ARG A 392 3.57 -24.63 3.46
CA ARG A 392 2.76 -24.97 2.27
C ARG A 392 3.11 -26.34 1.69
N HIS A 393 4.35 -26.79 1.82
CA HIS A 393 4.79 -28.14 1.44
C HIS A 393 4.46 -29.23 2.48
N GLY A 394 3.82 -28.87 3.60
CA GLY A 394 3.52 -29.79 4.69
C GLY A 394 4.73 -30.17 5.54
N LEU A 395 5.85 -29.45 5.41
CA LEU A 395 7.07 -29.66 6.18
C LEU A 395 7.01 -28.89 7.51
N THR A 396 5.95 -29.14 8.27
CA THR A 396 5.55 -28.38 9.47
C THR A 396 6.66 -28.24 10.53
N ALA A 397 7.46 -29.29 10.76
CA ALA A 397 8.55 -29.24 11.73
C ALA A 397 9.66 -28.26 11.31
N GLN A 398 9.97 -28.19 10.00
CA GLN A 398 10.98 -27.28 9.46
C GLN A 398 10.45 -25.84 9.49
N ALA A 399 9.18 -25.64 9.08
CA ALA A 399 8.52 -24.35 9.15
C ALA A 399 8.50 -23.78 10.58
N SER A 400 8.11 -24.60 11.56
CA SER A 400 8.09 -24.21 12.98
C SER A 400 9.45 -23.73 13.47
N GLU A 401 10.53 -24.45 13.17
CA GLU A 401 11.89 -24.04 13.54
C GLU A 401 12.29 -22.72 12.88
N LEU A 402 11.99 -22.55 11.59
CA LEU A 402 12.29 -21.31 10.87
C LEU A 402 11.52 -20.11 11.42
N TYR A 403 10.22 -20.26 11.72
CA TYR A 403 9.44 -19.19 12.35
C TYR A 403 9.96 -18.86 13.75
N ARG A 404 10.31 -19.85 14.58
CA ARG A 404 10.91 -19.59 15.90
C ARG A 404 12.21 -18.82 15.79
N ARG A 405 13.07 -19.17 14.81
CA ARG A 405 14.30 -18.41 14.53
C ARG A 405 14.01 -16.99 14.05
N ALA A 406 13.02 -16.80 13.17
CA ALA A 406 12.60 -15.49 12.71
C ALA A 406 12.15 -14.60 13.89
N LEU A 407 11.26 -15.14 14.75
CA LEU A 407 10.73 -14.44 15.93
C LEU A 407 11.76 -14.24 17.04
N ALA A 408 12.82 -15.06 17.10
CA ALA A 408 13.93 -14.84 18.01
C ALA A 408 14.80 -13.64 17.59
N VAL A 409 14.88 -13.36 16.29
CA VAL A 409 15.57 -12.17 15.75
C VAL A 409 14.66 -10.95 15.81
N ASP A 410 13.43 -11.08 15.31
CA ASP A 410 12.41 -10.03 15.32
C ASP A 410 11.08 -10.54 15.91
N PRO A 411 10.84 -10.31 17.22
CA PRO A 411 9.60 -10.70 17.89
C PRO A 411 8.35 -9.96 17.39
N ASP A 412 8.50 -8.95 16.53
CA ASP A 412 7.43 -8.07 16.06
C ASP A 412 6.82 -8.53 14.73
N LEU A 413 7.33 -9.60 14.11
CA LEU A 413 6.76 -10.20 12.89
C LEU A 413 5.38 -10.82 13.13
N ILE A 414 4.33 -10.06 12.87
CA ILE A 414 2.94 -10.48 13.08
C ILE A 414 2.57 -11.68 12.19
N ASP A 415 3.02 -11.72 10.93
CA ASP A 415 2.75 -12.83 10.01
C ASP A 415 3.41 -14.14 10.50
N ALA A 416 4.70 -14.09 10.85
CA ALA A 416 5.41 -15.23 11.44
C ALA A 416 4.75 -15.73 12.74
N ALA A 417 4.32 -14.82 13.62
CA ALA A 417 3.59 -15.18 14.84
C ALA A 417 2.22 -15.80 14.53
N THR A 418 1.53 -15.32 13.50
CA THR A 418 0.24 -15.86 13.07
C THR A 418 0.40 -17.31 12.64
N ASP A 419 1.36 -17.58 11.74
CA ASP A 419 1.55 -18.91 11.16
C ASP A 419 2.20 -19.90 12.13
N LEU A 420 3.17 -19.46 12.95
CA LEU A 420 3.72 -20.32 14.00
C LEU A 420 2.64 -20.73 15.00
N GLY A 421 1.78 -19.80 15.43
CA GLY A 421 0.71 -20.14 16.36
C GLY A 421 -0.26 -21.17 15.78
N VAL A 422 -0.52 -21.15 14.46
CA VAL A 422 -1.34 -22.19 13.79
C VAL A 422 -0.65 -23.55 13.93
N ILE A 423 0.65 -23.60 13.63
CA ILE A 423 1.43 -24.84 13.74
C ILE A 423 1.45 -25.38 15.18
N GLU A 424 1.67 -24.51 16.18
CA GLU A 424 1.67 -24.93 17.59
C GLU A 424 0.29 -25.44 18.03
N MET A 425 -0.77 -24.77 17.61
CA MET A 425 -2.15 -25.18 17.86
C MET A 425 -2.45 -26.57 17.29
N GLU A 426 -2.13 -26.79 16.02
CA GLU A 426 -2.32 -28.09 15.34
C GLU A 426 -1.45 -29.20 15.93
N SER A 427 -0.30 -28.83 16.50
CA SER A 427 0.61 -29.75 17.20
C SER A 427 0.20 -30.05 18.65
N GLY A 428 -0.88 -29.43 19.14
CA GLY A 428 -1.37 -29.60 20.51
C GLY A 428 -0.63 -28.76 21.57
N HIS A 429 0.29 -27.90 21.16
CA HIS A 429 0.99 -26.94 22.03
C HIS A 429 0.13 -25.68 22.22
N LEU A 430 -1.03 -25.89 22.83
CA LEU A 430 -2.09 -24.89 22.95
C LEU A 430 -1.63 -23.64 23.71
N ARG A 431 -0.82 -23.82 24.76
CA ARG A 431 -0.37 -22.71 25.59
C ARG A 431 0.57 -21.79 24.81
N GLU A 432 1.51 -22.38 24.07
CA GLU A 432 2.47 -21.69 23.24
C GLU A 432 1.76 -20.91 22.12
N ALA A 433 0.77 -21.53 21.46
CA ALA A 433 -0.05 -20.87 20.45
C ALA A 433 -0.78 -19.64 21.00
N VAL A 434 -1.40 -19.77 22.19
CA VAL A 434 -2.08 -18.65 22.87
C VAL A 434 -1.10 -17.53 23.21
N GLU A 435 0.05 -17.84 23.79
CA GLU A 435 1.06 -16.83 24.17
C GLU A 435 1.55 -16.04 22.93
N ILE A 436 1.84 -16.73 21.83
CA ILE A 436 2.27 -16.12 20.55
C ILE A 436 1.17 -15.22 19.97
N TRP A 437 -0.05 -15.74 19.82
CA TRP A 437 -1.15 -15.00 19.20
C TRP A 437 -1.66 -13.84 20.07
N GLN A 438 -1.61 -13.94 21.40
CA GLN A 438 -1.99 -12.83 22.28
C GLN A 438 -1.11 -11.61 22.05
N GLY A 439 0.21 -11.78 21.98
CA GLY A 439 1.14 -10.70 21.69
C GLY A 439 0.90 -10.09 20.30
N ALA A 440 0.73 -10.93 19.28
CA ALA A 440 0.43 -10.48 17.93
C ALA A 440 -0.90 -9.72 17.83
N PHE A 441 -1.98 -10.23 18.46
CA PHE A 441 -3.29 -9.60 18.42
C PHE A 441 -3.35 -8.27 19.18
N GLN A 442 -2.55 -8.09 20.24
CA GLN A 442 -2.43 -6.79 20.92
C GLN A 442 -1.83 -5.72 20.00
N ARG A 443 -0.85 -6.11 19.16
CA ARG A 443 -0.18 -5.20 18.22
C ARG A 443 -0.93 -5.02 16.90
N ALA A 444 -1.81 -5.96 16.54
CA ALA A 444 -2.62 -5.92 15.33
C ALA A 444 -4.08 -6.37 15.57
N PRO A 445 -4.85 -5.64 16.40
CA PRO A 445 -6.19 -6.07 16.80
C PRO A 445 -7.22 -5.99 15.65
N GLY A 446 -6.88 -5.31 14.55
CA GLY A 446 -7.66 -5.33 13.31
C GLY A 446 -7.57 -6.64 12.52
N ARG A 447 -6.52 -7.45 12.74
CA ARG A 447 -6.38 -8.78 12.11
C ARG A 447 -7.29 -9.78 12.81
N SER A 448 -8.56 -9.80 12.40
CA SER A 448 -9.59 -10.62 13.05
C SER A 448 -9.29 -12.11 13.06
N SER A 449 -8.49 -12.62 12.11
CA SER A 449 -8.02 -14.01 12.08
C SER A 449 -7.25 -14.40 13.36
N LEU A 450 -6.32 -13.55 13.81
CA LEU A 450 -5.57 -13.78 15.06
C LEU A 450 -6.51 -13.85 16.27
N GLY A 451 -7.46 -12.92 16.36
CA GLY A 451 -8.45 -12.93 17.43
C GLY A 451 -9.35 -14.16 17.39
N MET A 452 -9.77 -14.61 16.20
CA MET A 452 -10.57 -15.84 16.07
C MET A 452 -9.77 -17.09 16.40
N ASN A 453 -8.51 -17.17 16.02
CA ASN A 453 -7.61 -18.26 16.42
C ASN A 453 -7.50 -18.36 17.95
N LEU A 454 -7.36 -17.22 18.64
CA LEU A 454 -7.39 -17.15 20.10
C LEU A 454 -8.74 -17.61 20.69
N VAL A 455 -9.87 -17.24 20.08
CA VAL A 455 -11.20 -17.70 20.51
C VAL A 455 -11.30 -19.22 20.45
N VAL A 456 -10.85 -19.82 19.35
CA VAL A 456 -10.80 -21.29 19.18
C VAL A 456 -9.89 -21.91 20.25
N ALA A 457 -8.68 -21.39 20.42
CA ALA A 457 -7.72 -21.89 21.41
C ALA A 457 -8.27 -21.85 22.84
N PHE A 458 -8.87 -20.73 23.26
CA PHE A 458 -9.49 -20.63 24.58
C PHE A 458 -10.69 -21.57 24.73
N CYS A 459 -11.44 -21.78 23.66
CA CYS A 459 -12.52 -22.75 23.64
C CYS A 459 -12.05 -24.19 23.89
N ASP A 460 -10.97 -24.60 23.23
CA ASP A 460 -10.35 -25.92 23.43
C ASP A 460 -9.77 -26.07 24.83
N ALA A 461 -9.25 -24.98 25.40
CA ALA A 461 -8.81 -24.90 26.80
C ALA A 461 -9.96 -24.84 27.82
N ARG A 462 -11.23 -24.74 27.38
CA ARG A 462 -12.42 -24.46 28.21
C ARG A 462 -12.33 -23.15 29.01
N GLN A 463 -11.54 -22.20 28.54
CA GLN A 463 -11.37 -20.85 29.05
C GLN A 463 -12.43 -19.92 28.43
N PHE A 464 -13.70 -20.14 28.80
CA PHE A 464 -14.84 -19.51 28.12
C PHE A 464 -14.93 -17.99 28.32
N ASP A 465 -14.43 -17.46 29.44
CA ASP A 465 -14.48 -16.03 29.72
C ASP A 465 -13.43 -15.26 28.89
N GLU A 466 -12.24 -15.85 28.72
CA GLU A 466 -11.20 -15.37 27.82
C GLU A 466 -11.66 -15.43 26.36
N ALA A 467 -12.26 -16.55 25.95
CA ALA A 467 -12.85 -16.67 24.61
C ALA A 467 -13.91 -15.59 24.35
N ARG A 468 -14.79 -15.32 25.33
CA ARG A 468 -15.83 -14.29 25.22
C ARG A 468 -15.20 -12.89 25.09
N THR A 469 -14.21 -12.60 25.92
CA THR A 469 -13.51 -11.31 25.91
C THR A 469 -12.82 -11.06 24.58
N THR A 470 -12.13 -12.07 24.05
CA THR A 470 -11.46 -11.99 22.75
C THR A 470 -12.46 -11.83 21.59
N ALA A 471 -13.56 -12.58 21.59
CA ALA A 471 -14.58 -12.46 20.55
C ALA A 471 -15.26 -11.07 20.56
N LEU A 472 -15.50 -10.50 21.74
CA LEU A 472 -15.95 -9.10 21.86
C LEU A 472 -14.92 -8.13 21.29
N ARG A 473 -13.63 -8.32 21.60
CA ARG A 473 -12.55 -7.49 21.07
C ARG A 473 -12.46 -7.54 19.54
N VAL A 474 -12.61 -8.72 18.93
CA VAL A 474 -12.69 -8.86 17.46
C VAL A 474 -13.84 -8.02 16.89
N LEU A 475 -15.02 -8.07 17.51
CA LEU A 475 -16.19 -7.31 17.07
C LEU A 475 -16.08 -5.80 17.27
N GLU A 476 -15.16 -5.31 18.09
CA GLU A 476 -14.88 -3.86 18.16
C GLU A 476 -14.33 -3.32 16.83
N PHE A 477 -13.48 -4.12 16.16
CA PHE A 477 -12.84 -3.77 14.88
C PHE A 477 -13.61 -4.28 13.67
N ASN A 478 -14.28 -5.43 13.80
CA ASN A 478 -15.12 -5.99 12.75
C ASN A 478 -16.52 -6.34 13.31
N PRO A 479 -17.41 -5.34 13.47
CA PRO A 479 -18.68 -5.51 14.19
C PRO A 479 -19.68 -6.43 13.49
N ASP A 480 -19.42 -6.80 12.23
CA ASP A 480 -20.28 -7.66 11.45
C ASP A 480 -19.69 -9.05 11.17
N MET A 481 -18.57 -9.40 11.80
CA MET A 481 -17.95 -10.70 11.59
C MET A 481 -18.86 -11.84 12.07
N THR A 482 -19.36 -12.66 11.13
CA THR A 482 -20.33 -13.72 11.43
C THR A 482 -19.76 -14.75 12.39
N ALA A 483 -18.52 -15.19 12.17
CA ALA A 483 -17.85 -16.18 13.01
C ALA A 483 -17.73 -15.71 14.47
N ALA A 484 -17.32 -14.44 14.69
CA ALA A 484 -17.21 -13.88 16.05
C ALA A 484 -18.59 -13.75 16.73
N LYS A 485 -19.64 -13.36 15.99
CA LYS A 485 -21.02 -13.32 16.52
C LYS A 485 -21.54 -14.71 16.87
N GLN A 486 -21.25 -15.73 16.04
CA GLN A 486 -21.61 -17.13 16.31
C GLN A 486 -20.89 -17.64 17.56
N ALA A 487 -19.59 -17.40 17.67
CA ALA A 487 -18.80 -17.73 18.85
C ALA A 487 -19.41 -17.12 20.12
N LEU A 488 -19.70 -15.82 20.12
CA LEU A 488 -20.33 -15.17 21.29
C LEU A 488 -21.70 -15.75 21.64
N ARG A 489 -22.54 -16.08 20.65
CA ARG A 489 -23.82 -16.73 20.91
C ARG A 489 -23.66 -18.08 21.58
N SER A 490 -22.66 -18.87 21.18
CA SER A 490 -22.35 -20.17 21.77
C SER A 490 -21.78 -20.03 23.19
N LEU A 491 -20.86 -19.09 23.40
CA LEU A 491 -20.21 -18.80 24.69
C LEU A 491 -21.15 -18.18 25.74
N ASN A 492 -22.28 -17.60 25.31
CA ASN A 492 -23.28 -17.01 26.19
C ASN A 492 -24.45 -17.95 26.53
N ARG A 493 -24.42 -19.21 26.06
CA ARG A 493 -25.40 -20.23 26.47
C ARG A 493 -25.12 -20.72 27.90
N ASN A 494 -26.09 -21.41 28.48
CA ASN A 494 -25.93 -22.13 29.74
C ASN A 494 -26.24 -23.63 29.55
N PRO A 495 -25.25 -24.54 29.63
CA PRO A 495 -23.83 -24.25 29.82
C PRO A 495 -23.19 -23.57 28.60
N PRO A 496 -22.08 -22.82 28.77
CA PRO A 496 -21.32 -22.25 27.67
C PRO A 496 -20.84 -23.35 26.72
N GLY A 497 -20.89 -23.07 25.41
CA GLY A 497 -20.39 -23.96 24.37
C GLY A 497 -19.49 -23.26 23.39
N CYS A 498 -18.77 -24.06 22.60
CA CYS A 498 -17.80 -23.61 21.60
C CYS A 498 -18.14 -24.16 20.21
N ASN A 499 -19.43 -24.15 19.86
CA ASN A 499 -19.85 -24.40 18.48
C ASN A 499 -19.49 -23.14 17.69
N LEU A 500 -18.29 -23.16 17.12
CA LEU A 500 -17.67 -22.08 16.34
C LEU A 500 -18.00 -22.21 14.86
#